data_AF-A0A7C7RCN4-F1
#
_entry.id   AF-A0A7C7RCN4-F1
#
_cell.length_a   1.000
_cell.length_b   1.000
_cell.length_c   1.000
_cell.angle_alpha   90.00
_cell.angle_beta   90.00
_cell.angle_gamma   90.00
#
_symmetry.space_group_name_H-M   'P 1'
#
loop_
_entity.id
_entity.type
_entity.pdbx_description
1 polymer ?
#
loop_
_entity_poly.entity_id
_entity_poly.type
_entity_poly.pdbx_seq_one_letter_code
_entity_poly.pdbx_strand_id
1 'polypeptide(L)' 'MKRVVIYGKDNCPFTTNARKSYEKQGYDVEYVNVIGSSDAMEAMLRASGGMRKVPVIVEGDSCTVGFGGT' A
#
# COMPACT_ATOMS: atom_id res chain seq x y z
N MET A 1 0.52 -17.49 -7.09
CA MET A 1 1.15 -16.15 -7.00
C MET A 1 0.36 -15.34 -6.01
N LYS A 2 1.01 -14.66 -5.06
CA LYS A 2 0.33 -13.81 -4.08
C LYS A 2 0.39 -12.36 -4.57
N ARG A 3 -0.76 -11.70 -4.68
CA ARG A 3 -0.86 -10.29 -5.07
C ARG A 3 -0.95 -9.42 -3.83
N VAL A 4 -0.29 -8.27 -3.88
CA VAL A 4 -0.36 -7.24 -2.84
C VAL A 4 -0.62 -5.89 -3.48
N VAL A 5 -1.61 -5.16 -2.97
CA VAL A 5 -1.93 -3.81 -3.40
C VAL A 5 -1.35 -2.82 -2.39
N ILE A 6 -0.48 -1.93 -2.85
CA ILE A 6 0.16 -0.92 -2.01
C ILE A 6 -0.38 0.45 -2.39
N TYR A 7 -1.23 1.00 -1.54
CA TYR A 7 -1.72 2.36 -1.63
C TYR A 7 -0.71 3.30 -0.98
N GLY A 8 -0.19 4.24 -1.75
CA GLY A 8 0.81 5.17 -1.25
C GLY A 8 0.85 6.46 -2.04
N LYS A 9 1.96 7.19 -1.86
CA LYS A 9 2.29 8.38 -2.64
C LYS A 9 3.71 8.26 -3.14
N ASP A 10 3.99 8.75 -4.34
CA ASP A 10 5.30 8.60 -4.98
C ASP A 10 6.42 9.28 -4.18
N ASN A 11 6.10 10.36 -3.47
CA ASN A 11 7.07 11.11 -2.67
C ASN A 11 7.24 10.56 -1.24
N CYS A 12 7.24 9.23 -1.06
CA CYS A 12 7.36 8.60 0.25
C CYS A 12 8.34 7.42 0.24
N PRO A 13 9.50 7.52 0.93
CA PRO A 13 10.50 6.44 0.93
C PRO A 13 9.95 5.13 1.53
N PHE A 14 8.98 5.21 2.44
CA PHE A 14 8.31 4.04 3.01
C PHE A 14 7.53 3.23 1.98
N THR A 15 6.89 3.90 1.00
CA THR A 15 6.14 3.22 -0.07
C THR A 15 7.08 2.47 -1.01
N THR A 16 8.20 3.11 -1.38
CA THR A 16 9.24 2.48 -2.21
C THR A 16 9.87 1.28 -1.52
N ASN A 17 10.16 1.39 -0.22
CA ASN A 17 10.70 0.26 0.55
C ASN A 17 9.70 -0.88 0.67
N ALA A 18 8.41 -0.59 0.88
CA ALA A 18 7.36 -1.61 0.90
C ALA A 18 7.35 -2.38 -0.42
N ARG A 19 7.24 -1.67 -1.54
CA ARG A 19 7.21 -2.26 -2.88
C ARG A 19 8.39 -3.19 -3.12
N LYS A 20 9.62 -2.69 -2.91
CA LYS A 20 10.84 -3.49 -3.09
C LYS A 20 10.89 -4.72 -2.19
N SER A 21 10.39 -4.64 -0.96
CA SER A 21 10.41 -5.77 -0.02
C SER A 21 9.45 -6.87 -0.45
N TYR A 22 8.27 -6.51 -0.95
CA TYR A 22 7.29 -7.47 -1.48
C TYR A 22 7.72 -8.04 -2.84
N GLU A 23 8.26 -7.21 -3.74
CA GLU A 23 8.85 -7.67 -5.00
C GLU A 23 9.98 -8.67 -4.75
N LYS A 24 10.87 -8.42 -3.78
CA LYS A 24 11.93 -9.35 -3.38
C LYS A 24 11.41 -10.66 -2.82
N GLN A 25 10.25 -10.64 -2.17
CA GLN A 25 9.59 -11.85 -1.66
C GLN A 25 8.86 -12.63 -2.78
N GLY A 26 8.80 -12.10 -4.01
CA GLY A 26 8.11 -12.73 -5.15
C GLY A 26 6.61 -12.49 -5.18
N TYR A 27 6.13 -11.42 -4.54
CA TYR A 27 4.74 -10.99 -4.62
C TYR A 27 4.51 -10.13 -5.88
N ASP A 28 3.30 -10.21 -6.43
CA ASP A 28 2.82 -9.34 -7.50
C ASP A 28 2.38 -8.01 -6.86
N VAL A 29 3.21 -6.98 -6.99
CA VAL A 29 3.00 -5.71 -6.29
C VAL A 29 2.29 -4.69 -7.18
N GLU A 30 1.03 -4.41 -6.85
CA GLU A 30 0.23 -3.38 -7.50
C GLU A 30 0.32 -2.08 -6.71
N TYR A 31 0.99 -1.07 -7.27
CA TYR A 31 1.09 0.24 -6.63
C TYR A 31 -0.03 1.17 -7.09
N VAL A 32 -0.72 1.77 -6.12
CA VAL A 32 -1.80 2.73 -6.37
C VAL A 32 -1.48 4.05 -5.70
N ASN A 33 -1.40 5.13 -6.49
CA ASN A 33 -1.18 6.47 -5.96
C ASN A 33 -2.50 7.11 -5.52
N VAL A 34 -2.63 7.40 -4.22
CA VAL A 34 -3.84 8.00 -3.64
C VAL A 34 -3.90 9.53 -3.73
N ILE A 35 -2.80 10.19 -4.09
CA ILE A 35 -2.74 11.66 -4.26
C ILE A 35 -3.36 12.07 -5.59
N GLY A 36 -3.14 11.28 -6.65
CA GLY A 36 -3.58 11.60 -8.01
C GLY A 36 -5.02 11.19 -8.32
N SER A 37 -5.61 10.29 -7.51
CA SER A 37 -6.93 9.71 -7.76
C SER A 37 -7.76 9.69 -6.47
N SER A 38 -8.89 10.38 -6.50
CA SER A 38 -9.89 10.36 -5.42
C SER A 38 -10.40 8.95 -5.13
N ASP A 39 -10.64 8.17 -6.18
CA ASP A 39 -11.09 6.78 -6.08
C ASP A 39 -10.08 5.89 -5.34
N ALA A 40 -8.79 6.05 -5.63
CA ALA A 40 -7.72 5.36 -4.91
C ALA A 40 -7.64 5.78 -3.44
N MET A 41 -7.91 7.04 -3.14
CA MET A 41 -7.98 7.53 -1.76
C MET A 41 -9.15 6.88 -1.01
N GLU A 42 -10.32 6.77 -1.63
CA GLU A 42 -11.47 6.08 -1.05
C GLU A 42 -11.22 4.58 -0.86
N ALA A 43 -10.63 3.90 -1.83
CA ALA A 43 -10.25 2.50 -1.73
C ALA A 43 -9.27 2.27 -0.56
N MET A 44 -8.25 3.13 -0.44
CA MET A 44 -7.31 3.11 0.66
C MET A 44 -7.98 3.34 2.02
N LEU A 45 -8.90 4.31 2.12
CA LEU A 45 -9.68 4.57 3.33
C LEU A 45 -10.55 3.38 3.72
N ARG A 46 -11.21 2.74 2.74
CA ARG A 46 -12.02 1.53 3.00
C ARG A 46 -11.15 0.38 3.51
N ALA A 47 -9.99 0.18 2.90
CA ALA A 47 -9.06 -0.87 3.31
C ALA A 47 -8.41 -0.60 4.67
N SER A 48 -8.12 0.66 5.01
CA SER A 48 -7.45 1.04 6.26
C SER A 48 -8.40 1.36 7.41
N GLY A 49 -9.72 1.20 7.23
CA GLY A 49 -10.73 1.54 8.24
C GLY A 49 -10.83 3.05 8.52
N GLY A 50 -10.54 3.89 7.51
CA GLY A 50 -10.57 5.34 7.59
C GLY A 50 -9.23 5.99 7.96
N MET A 51 -8.17 5.20 8.14
CA MET A 51 -6.84 5.71 8.43
C MET A 51 -6.18 6.32 7.19
N ARG A 52 -6.00 7.64 7.19
CA ARG A 52 -5.23 8.39 6.17
C ARG A 52 -3.72 8.28 6.39
N LYS A 53 -3.19 7.06 6.56
CA LYS A 53 -1.76 6.81 6.80
C LYS A 53 -1.19 5.93 5.70
N VAL A 54 -0.17 6.41 5.00
CA VAL A 54 0.50 5.69 3.92
C VAL A 54 1.86 5.15 4.38
N PRO A 55 2.36 4.04 3.82
CA PRO A 55 1.68 3.17 2.83
C PRO A 55 0.62 2.26 3.48
N VAL A 56 -0.47 1.95 2.77
CA VAL A 56 -1.43 0.89 3.14
C VAL A 56 -1.21 -0.28 2.20
N ILE A 57 -1.00 -1.45 2.79
CA ILE A 57 -0.65 -2.67 2.09
C ILE A 57 -1.81 -3.64 2.27
N VAL A 58 -2.37 -4.12 1.17
CA VAL A 58 -3.52 -5.04 1.16
C VAL A 58 -3.10 -6.34 0.50
N GLU A 59 -3.05 -7.40 1.29
CA GLU A 59 -2.65 -8.75 0.93
C GLU A 59 -3.86 -9.67 1.02
N GLY A 60 -4.69 -9.72 -0.03
CA GLY A 60 -5.95 -10.46 0.00
C GLY A 60 -6.88 -9.90 1.09
N ASP A 61 -7.15 -10.70 2.12
CA ASP A 61 -7.99 -10.34 3.27
C ASP A 61 -7.23 -9.56 4.36
N SER A 62 -5.90 -9.50 4.30
CA SER A 62 -5.08 -8.81 5.30
C SER A 62 -4.79 -7.37 4.87
N CYS A 63 -5.10 -6.40 5.73
CA CYS A 63 -4.73 -5.00 5.53
C CYS A 63 -3.69 -4.55 6.58
N THR A 64 -2.54 -4.07 6.11
CA THR A 64 -1.47 -3.55 6.96
C THR A 64 -1.30 -2.06 6.69
N VAL A 65 -1.44 -1.24 7.73
CA VAL A 65 -1.29 0.22 7.63
C VAL A 65 0.08 0.64 8.15
N GLY A 66 0.90 1.22 7.29
CA GLY A 66 2.29 1.57 7.54
C GLY A 66 3.26 0.47 7.13
N PHE A 67 4.50 0.86 6.79
CA PHE A 67 5.57 -0.06 6.47
C PHE A 67 6.85 0.36 7.20
N GLY A 68 7.44 -0.56 7.97
CA GLY A 68 8.67 -0.29 8.74
C GLY A 68 8.45 0.42 10.07
N GLY A 69 7.36 0.11 10.79
CA GLY A 69 7.24 0.50 12.19
C GLY A 69 8.26 -0.28 13.02
N THR A 70 9.18 0.42 13.69
CA THR A 70 9.91 -0.11 14.86
C THR A 70 8.95 -0.38 16.00
#